data_AF-A0A838K5C9-F1
#
_entry.id   AF-A0A838K5C9-F1
#
_cell.length_a   1.000
_cell.length_b   1.000
_cell.length_c   1.000
_cell.angle_alpha   90.00
_cell.angle_beta   90.00
_cell.angle_gamma   90.00
#
_symmetry.space_group_name_H-M   'P 1'
#
loop_
_entity.id
_entity.type
_entity.pdbx_description
1 polymer ?
#
loop_
_entity_poly.entity_id
_entity_poly.type
_entity_poly.pdbx_seq_one_letter_code
_entity_poly.pdbx_strand_id
1 'polypeptide(L)'
;MPAPYGRDHATPQQLSDLLEGLLPPAEDATLTTHLGGCERCRGVRDQLNDLPAVLASVSIPPMPTAVASRLDDALAAESQRRADSSGTSPVVVPLDSARRPARNDRARRWFAGVAAAAAAVVGVSVAGNVWTQGGGGADSSGAATSDAGGNDDAGAGAEAGAAGPTDRRATVPD
;
A
#
# COMPACT_ATOMS: atom_id res chain seq x y z
N MET A 1 -19.96 14.47 -3.00
CA MET A 1 -20.58 13.16 -3.29
C MET A 1 -20.35 12.27 -2.08
N PRO A 2 -21.40 11.79 -1.38
CA PRO A 2 -21.21 10.86 -0.26
C PRO A 2 -20.59 9.55 -0.77
N ALA A 3 -19.71 8.93 0.03
CA ALA A 3 -19.11 7.64 -0.32
C ALA A 3 -20.21 6.59 -0.52
N PRO A 4 -20.25 5.85 -1.65
CA PRO A 4 -21.37 4.98 -2.00
C PRO A 4 -21.50 3.75 -1.10
N TYR A 5 -20.55 3.53 -0.19
CA TYR A 5 -20.48 2.37 0.70
C TYR A 5 -21.18 2.68 2.03
N GLY A 6 -22.49 2.93 1.95
CA GLY A 6 -23.37 3.00 3.13
C GLY A 6 -23.38 1.66 3.89
N ARG A 7 -23.99 1.62 5.07
CA ARG A 7 -24.00 0.49 6.03
C ARG A 7 -24.52 -0.87 5.50
N ASP A 8 -24.85 -0.95 4.22
CA ASP A 8 -25.29 -2.14 3.53
C ASP A 8 -24.10 -3.00 3.08
N HIS A 9 -24.39 -4.25 2.69
CA HIS A 9 -23.36 -5.15 2.16
C HIS A 9 -22.81 -4.66 0.82
N ALA A 10 -21.52 -4.87 0.59
CA ALA A 10 -20.88 -4.59 -0.68
C ALA A 10 -21.46 -5.45 -1.81
N THR A 11 -21.52 -4.88 -3.00
CA THR A 11 -21.95 -5.61 -4.19
C THR A 11 -20.87 -6.58 -4.67
N PRO A 12 -21.23 -7.64 -5.41
CA PRO A 12 -20.23 -8.54 -6.01
C PRO A 12 -19.24 -7.81 -6.92
N GLN A 13 -19.68 -6.76 -7.62
CA GLN A 13 -18.80 -5.95 -8.47
C GLN A 13 -17.74 -5.23 -7.64
N GLN A 14 -18.13 -4.57 -6.55
CA GLN A 14 -17.19 -3.88 -5.65
C GLN A 14 -16.19 -4.85 -5.00
N LEU A 15 -16.64 -6.06 -4.67
CA LEU A 15 -15.76 -7.11 -4.17
C LEU A 15 -14.79 -7.61 -5.25
N SER A 16 -15.23 -7.69 -6.51
CA SER A 16 -14.37 -8.06 -7.64
C SER A 16 -13.34 -6.98 -7.94
N ASP A 17 -13.76 -5.71 -7.97
CA ASP A 17 -12.88 -4.56 -8.14
C ASP A 17 -11.81 -4.49 -7.04
N LEU A 18 -12.17 -4.87 -5.80
CA LEU A 18 -11.23 -5.00 -4.69
C LEU A 18 -10.22 -6.13 -4.91
N LEU A 19 -10.66 -7.31 -5.36
CA LEU A 19 -9.78 -8.46 -5.63
C LEU A 19 -8.82 -8.17 -6.79
N GLU A 20 -9.28 -7.43 -7.79
CA GLU A 20 -8.51 -7.05 -8.97
C GLU A 20 -7.64 -5.80 -8.74
N GLY A 21 -7.75 -5.16 -7.57
CA GLY A 21 -6.97 -3.97 -7.23
C GLY A 21 -7.33 -2.74 -8.07
N LEU A 22 -8.58 -2.66 -8.54
CA LEU A 22 -9.09 -1.60 -9.41
C LEU A 22 -9.68 -0.42 -8.63
N LEU A 23 -9.91 -0.58 -7.33
CA LEU A 23 -10.47 0.48 -6.49
C LEU A 23 -9.46 1.60 -6.21
N PRO A 24 -9.90 2.86 -6.16
CA PRO A 24 -9.11 3.96 -5.62
C PRO A 24 -8.69 3.68 -4.17
N PRO A 25 -7.52 4.19 -3.71
CA PRO A 25 -6.97 3.85 -2.38
C PRO A 25 -7.92 4.12 -1.21
N ALA A 26 -8.73 5.18 -1.29
CA ALA A 26 -9.70 5.53 -0.25
C ALA A 26 -10.87 4.52 -0.16
N GLU A 27 -11.29 3.99 -1.31
CA GLU A 27 -12.39 3.02 -1.40
C GLU A 27 -11.92 1.63 -0.99
N ASP A 28 -10.72 1.21 -1.42
CA ASP A 28 -10.06 -0.02 -0.97
C ASP A 28 -9.96 -0.08 0.57
N ALA A 29 -9.50 1.01 1.19
CA ALA A 29 -9.37 1.08 2.65
C ALA A 29 -10.72 0.98 3.37
N THR A 30 -11.74 1.64 2.82
CA THR A 30 -13.11 1.62 3.38
C THR A 30 -13.70 0.21 3.30
N LEU A 31 -13.61 -0.42 2.14
CA LEU A 31 -14.17 -1.74 1.90
C LEU A 31 -13.38 -2.84 2.64
N THR A 32 -12.06 -2.72 2.72
CA THR A 32 -11.21 -3.61 3.55
C THR A 32 -11.59 -3.51 5.03
N THR A 33 -11.88 -2.30 5.53
CA THR A 33 -12.36 -2.11 6.91
C THR A 33 -13.72 -2.79 7.12
N HIS A 34 -14.66 -2.65 6.18
CA HIS A 34 -15.96 -3.32 6.24
C HIS A 34 -15.82 -4.85 6.28
N LEU A 35 -14.93 -5.43 5.47
CA LEU A 35 -14.65 -6.87 5.48
C LEU A 35 -14.13 -7.38 6.83
N GLY A 36 -13.45 -6.54 7.60
CA GLY A 36 -13.03 -6.86 8.96
C GLY A 36 -14.19 -7.15 9.92
N GLY A 37 -15.37 -6.55 9.68
CA GLY A 37 -16.56 -6.70 10.53
C GLY A 37 -17.71 -7.50 9.92
N CYS A 38 -17.68 -7.80 8.62
CA CYS A 38 -18.83 -8.34 7.90
C CYS A 38 -18.55 -9.74 7.32
N GLU A 39 -19.07 -10.78 7.99
CA GLU A 39 -18.89 -12.18 7.56
C GLU A 39 -19.50 -12.47 6.19
N ARG A 40 -20.69 -11.94 5.91
CA ARG A 40 -21.35 -12.15 4.62
C ARG A 40 -20.50 -11.66 3.44
N CYS A 41 -19.94 -10.47 3.53
CA CYS A 41 -19.09 -9.91 2.49
C CYS A 41 -17.78 -10.71 2.34
N ARG A 42 -17.21 -11.21 3.45
CA ARG A 42 -16.06 -12.13 3.40
C ARG A 42 -16.42 -13.43 2.67
N GLY A 43 -17.56 -14.03 2.99
CA GLY A 43 -18.02 -15.26 2.32
C GLY A 43 -18.20 -15.09 0.81
N VAL A 44 -18.80 -13.97 0.37
CA VAL A 44 -18.94 -13.69 -1.08
C VAL A 44 -17.57 -13.47 -1.72
N ARG A 45 -16.67 -12.72 -1.09
CA ARG A 45 -15.31 -12.50 -1.60
C ARG A 45 -14.53 -13.82 -1.72
N ASP A 46 -14.66 -14.70 -0.74
CA ASP A 46 -13.97 -15.99 -0.74
C ASP A 46 -14.52 -16.90 -1.86
N GLN A 47 -15.84 -16.92 -2.08
CA GLN A 47 -16.45 -17.58 -3.25
C GLN A 47 -15.90 -17.04 -4.59
N LEU A 48 -15.74 -15.72 -4.71
CA LEU A 48 -15.15 -15.10 -5.90
C LEU A 48 -13.69 -15.52 -6.11
N ASN A 49 -12.91 -15.68 -5.04
CA ASN A 49 -11.52 -16.16 -5.11
C ASN A 49 -11.41 -17.64 -5.49
N ASP A 50 -12.42 -18.45 -5.19
CA ASP A 50 -12.44 -19.87 -5.53
C ASP A 50 -12.81 -20.12 -7.01
N LEU A 51 -13.61 -19.24 -7.61
CA LEU A 51 -14.09 -19.36 -9.00
C LEU A 51 -12.96 -19.55 -10.05
N PRO A 52 -11.83 -18.81 -10.03
CA PRO A 52 -10.74 -19.00 -10.98
C PRO A 52 -10.19 -20.43 -11.01
N ALA A 53 -10.09 -21.10 -9.85
CA ALA A 53 -9.62 -22.48 -9.78
C ALA A 53 -10.65 -23.45 -10.41
N VAL A 54 -11.94 -23.21 -10.17
CA VAL A 54 -13.02 -23.97 -10.80
C VAL A 54 -12.99 -23.80 -12.32
N LEU A 55 -12.83 -22.56 -12.81
CA LEU A 55 -12.76 -22.28 -14.24
C LEU A 55 -11.49 -22.86 -14.89
N ALA A 56 -10.36 -22.86 -14.19
CA ALA A 56 -9.11 -23.45 -14.67
C ALA A 56 -9.17 -24.97 -14.83
N SER A 57 -10.10 -25.65 -14.14
CA SER A 57 -10.32 -27.09 -14.29
C SER A 57 -11.01 -27.48 -15.62
N VAL A 58 -11.60 -26.50 -16.31
CA VAL A 58 -12.29 -26.73 -17.58
C VAL A 58 -11.26 -26.97 -18.68
N SER A 59 -11.37 -28.10 -19.38
CA SER A 59 -10.53 -28.38 -20.55
C SER A 59 -10.90 -27.44 -21.69
N ILE A 60 -9.92 -26.64 -22.13
CA ILE A 60 -10.04 -25.72 -23.25
C ILE A 60 -9.49 -26.43 -24.50
N PRO A 61 -10.15 -26.36 -25.67
CA PRO A 61 -9.61 -26.92 -26.90
C PRO A 61 -8.24 -26.31 -27.23
N PRO A 62 -7.36 -27.05 -27.93
CA PRO A 62 -6.03 -26.56 -28.26
C PRO A 62 -6.13 -25.30 -29.13
N MET A 63 -5.19 -24.38 -28.92
CA MET A 63 -5.07 -23.18 -29.75
C MET A 63 -4.88 -23.57 -31.23
N PRO A 64 -5.63 -22.97 -32.17
CA PRO A 64 -5.45 -23.23 -33.59
C PRO A 64 -4.02 -22.91 -34.06
N THR A 65 -3.41 -23.82 -34.81
CA THR A 65 -2.02 -23.70 -35.28
C THR A 65 -1.76 -22.42 -36.08
N ALA A 66 -2.73 -21.99 -36.89
CA ALA A 66 -2.65 -20.74 -37.66
C ALA A 66 -2.58 -19.49 -36.75
N VAL A 67 -3.21 -19.51 -35.57
CA VAL A 67 -3.14 -18.41 -34.61
C VAL A 67 -1.80 -18.42 -33.90
N ALA A 68 -1.35 -19.59 -33.43
CA ALA A 68 -0.05 -19.74 -32.78
C ALA A 68 1.09 -19.27 -33.71
N SER A 69 1.11 -19.73 -34.96
CA SER A 69 2.12 -19.32 -35.95
C SER A 69 2.15 -17.81 -36.17
N ARG A 70 0.99 -17.15 -36.26
CA ARG A 70 0.93 -15.70 -36.44
C ARG A 70 1.47 -14.94 -35.22
N LEU A 71 1.25 -15.45 -34.02
CA LEU A 71 1.79 -14.87 -32.79
C LEU A 71 3.31 -15.05 -32.73
N ASP A 72 3.80 -16.24 -33.06
CA ASP A 72 5.24 -16.54 -33.10
C ASP A 72 5.97 -15.67 -34.12
N ASP A 73 5.41 -15.53 -35.33
CA ASP A 73 5.97 -14.66 -36.38
C ASP A 73 5.97 -13.18 -35.95
N ALA A 74 4.89 -12.71 -35.33
CA ALA A 74 4.79 -11.34 -34.82
C ALA A 74 5.81 -11.06 -33.71
N LEU A 75 5.98 -12.00 -32.78
CA LEU A 75 6.97 -11.92 -31.70
C LEU A 75 8.40 -11.96 -32.24
N ALA A 76 8.68 -12.82 -33.22
CA ALA A 76 9.99 -12.87 -33.89
C ALA A 76 10.31 -11.54 -34.58
N ALA A 77 9.37 -10.99 -35.34
CA ALA A 77 9.55 -9.70 -36.00
C ALA A 77 9.74 -8.55 -34.99
N GLU A 78 9.00 -8.53 -33.88
CA GLU A 78 9.20 -7.53 -32.82
C GLU A 78 10.56 -7.68 -32.13
N SER A 79 11.00 -8.93 -31.89
CA SER A 79 12.32 -9.19 -31.31
C SER A 79 13.46 -8.66 -32.18
N GLN A 80 13.36 -8.84 -33.52
CA GLN A 80 14.32 -8.31 -34.49
C GLN A 80 14.31 -6.78 -34.50
N ARG A 81 13.13 -6.14 -34.53
CA ARG A 81 13.02 -4.68 -34.45
C ARG A 81 13.66 -4.11 -33.18
N ARG A 82 13.48 -4.77 -32.03
CA ARG A 82 14.10 -4.37 -30.76
C ARG A 82 15.63 -4.54 -30.80
N ALA A 83 16.12 -5.60 -31.41
CA ALA A 83 17.55 -5.83 -31.61
C ALA A 83 18.18 -4.80 -32.56
N ASP A 84 17.50 -4.45 -33.66
CA ASP A 84 17.98 -3.45 -34.62
C ASP A 84 17.90 -2.02 -34.05
N SER A 85 16.94 -1.76 -33.16
CA SER A 85 16.79 -0.49 -32.44
C SER A 85 17.69 -0.39 -31.20
N SER A 86 18.63 -1.32 -31.01
CA SER A 86 19.47 -1.50 -29.81
C SER A 86 20.55 -0.41 -29.63
N GLY A 87 20.16 0.86 -29.71
CA GLY A 87 20.78 1.96 -28.97
C GLY A 87 20.13 2.21 -27.60
N THR A 88 19.00 1.55 -27.30
CA THR A 88 18.30 1.64 -26.01
C THR A 88 18.13 0.25 -25.41
N SER A 89 18.80 0.01 -24.28
CA SER A 89 18.68 -1.25 -23.54
C SER A 89 17.26 -1.37 -22.96
N PRO A 90 16.57 -2.52 -23.09
CA PRO A 90 15.21 -2.65 -22.58
C PRO A 90 15.21 -2.53 -21.05
N VAL A 91 14.42 -1.58 -20.53
CA VAL A 91 14.16 -1.46 -19.09
C VAL A 91 13.32 -2.66 -18.65
N VAL A 92 13.97 -3.67 -18.08
CA VAL A 92 13.29 -4.81 -17.45
C VAL A 92 12.80 -4.37 -16.08
N VAL A 93 11.49 -4.19 -15.94
CA VAL A 93 10.87 -3.92 -14.64
C VAL A 93 10.58 -5.26 -13.96
N PRO A 94 11.14 -5.56 -12.79
CA PRO A 94 10.82 -6.78 -12.06
C PRO A 94 9.33 -6.78 -11.68
N LEU A 95 8.55 -7.75 -12.17
CA LEU A 95 7.12 -7.84 -11.86
C LEU A 95 6.84 -8.02 -10.36
N ASP A 96 7.77 -8.62 -9.62
CA ASP A 96 7.67 -8.77 -8.16
C ASP A 96 7.69 -7.42 -7.41
N SER A 97 8.30 -6.39 -7.99
CA SER A 97 8.37 -5.06 -7.37
C SER A 97 7.01 -4.36 -7.34
N ALA A 98 6.14 -4.63 -8.32
CA ALA A 98 4.77 -4.10 -8.35
C ALA A 98 3.84 -4.79 -7.32
N ARG A 99 4.23 -5.98 -6.85
CA ARG A 99 3.43 -6.83 -5.95
C ARG A 99 3.85 -6.73 -4.49
N ARG A 100 4.73 -5.80 -4.12
CA ARG A 100 4.99 -5.49 -2.71
C ARG A 100 3.78 -4.73 -2.15
N PRO A 101 3.03 -5.29 -1.19
CA PRO A 101 2.00 -4.51 -0.51
C PRO A 101 2.68 -3.34 0.20
N ALA A 102 2.40 -2.12 -0.24
CA ALA A 102 2.84 -0.87 0.39
C ALA A 102 2.15 -0.63 1.75
N ARG A 103 1.82 -1.70 2.50
CA ARG A 103 1.08 -1.62 3.77
C ARG A 103 2.01 -1.55 4.99
N ASN A 104 3.34 -1.67 4.81
CA ASN A 104 4.25 -1.97 5.93
C ASN A 104 5.26 -0.85 6.23
N ASP A 105 5.47 0.12 5.33
CA ASP A 105 6.52 1.14 5.51
C ASP A 105 6.12 2.20 6.55
N ARG A 106 4.83 2.50 6.67
CA ARG A 106 4.32 3.42 7.71
C ARG A 106 4.40 2.81 9.10
N ALA A 107 4.10 1.52 9.24
CA ALA A 107 4.21 0.79 10.50
C ALA A 107 5.67 0.59 10.92
N ARG A 108 6.57 0.25 9.99
CA ARG A 108 8.02 0.13 10.27
C ARG A 108 8.64 1.44 10.74
N ARG A 109 8.25 2.59 10.16
CA ARG A 109 8.69 3.91 10.63
C ARG A 109 8.16 4.26 12.02
N TRP A 110 6.97 3.76 12.38
CA TRP A 110 6.38 3.94 13.71
C TRP A 110 7.07 3.08 14.78
N PHE A 111 7.50 1.85 14.44
CA PHE A 111 8.18 0.95 15.38
C PHE A 111 9.70 1.13 15.49
N ALA A 112 10.33 1.87 14.57
CA ALA A 112 11.77 2.16 14.60
C ALA A 112 12.20 3.06 15.79
N GLY A 113 11.27 3.68 16.51
CA GLY A 113 11.56 4.57 17.65
C GLY A 113 11.68 3.90 19.03
N VAL A 114 11.42 2.59 19.18
CA VAL A 114 11.28 1.96 20.52
C VAL A 114 12.44 1.02 20.90
N ALA A 115 13.39 0.73 20.00
CA ALA A 115 14.42 -0.27 20.26
C ALA A 115 15.62 0.19 21.13
N ALA A 116 15.58 1.38 21.74
CA ALA A 116 16.68 1.93 22.52
C ALA A 116 16.32 2.18 24.00
N ALA A 117 15.58 1.27 24.67
CA ALA A 117 15.39 1.33 26.13
C ALA A 117 14.91 0.00 26.74
N ALA A 118 15.57 -1.13 26.47
CA ALA A 118 15.25 -2.38 27.18
C ALA A 118 16.43 -3.38 27.15
N ALA A 119 17.56 -3.01 27.76
CA ALA A 119 18.63 -3.96 28.05
C ALA A 119 19.32 -3.57 29.36
N ALA A 120 18.72 -3.98 30.50
CA ALA A 120 19.42 -4.40 31.72
C ALA A 120 18.46 -4.57 32.92
N VAL A 121 17.53 -5.54 32.88
CA VAL A 121 16.97 -6.09 34.14
C VAL A 121 16.71 -7.60 33.99
N VAL A 122 17.76 -8.39 33.82
CA VAL A 122 17.73 -9.82 34.20
C VAL A 122 19.09 -10.17 34.78
N GLY A 123 19.17 -10.28 36.10
CA GLY A 123 20.40 -10.68 36.78
C GLY A 123 20.24 -10.78 38.29
N VAL A 124 20.26 -12.02 38.76
CA VAL A 124 20.58 -12.50 40.12
C VAL A 124 19.43 -12.69 41.10
N SER A 125 19.22 -13.98 41.36
CA SER A 125 18.36 -14.60 42.37
C SER A 125 19.11 -14.84 43.70
N VAL A 126 18.35 -14.90 44.80
CA VAL A 126 18.60 -15.57 46.10
C VAL A 126 19.54 -14.88 47.12
N ALA A 127 18.95 -14.28 48.17
CA ALA A 127 19.31 -14.51 49.58
C ALA A 127 18.30 -13.83 50.56
N GLY A 128 17.74 -14.60 51.49
CA GLY A 128 17.54 -14.18 52.89
C GLY A 128 16.30 -13.36 53.29
N ASN A 129 15.37 -14.01 53.99
CA ASN A 129 14.41 -13.42 54.94
C ASN A 129 15.10 -12.48 55.95
N VAL A 130 14.50 -11.31 56.27
CA VAL A 130 14.30 -10.87 57.66
C VAL A 130 13.27 -9.73 57.77
N TRP A 131 12.67 -9.63 58.95
CA TRP A 131 11.48 -8.88 59.36
C TRP A 131 11.57 -7.34 59.35
N THR A 132 10.40 -6.71 59.06
CA THR A 132 9.77 -5.54 59.71
C THR A 132 10.43 -4.15 59.80
N GLN A 133 9.59 -3.15 59.45
CA GLN A 133 9.34 -1.85 60.11
C GLN A 133 10.13 -0.59 59.66
N GLY A 134 9.35 0.43 59.28
CA GLY A 134 9.71 1.86 59.22
C GLY A 134 9.80 2.36 57.78
N GLY A 135 9.08 3.37 57.30
CA GLY A 135 8.31 4.43 57.95
C GLY A 135 8.41 5.66 57.03
N GLY A 136 7.29 6.37 56.84
CA GLY A 136 7.22 7.63 56.08
C GLY A 136 7.20 7.43 54.57
N GLY A 137 6.44 8.18 53.77
CA GLY A 137 5.57 9.32 54.00
C GLY A 137 4.88 9.58 52.65
N ALA A 138 3.82 10.40 52.70
CA ALA A 138 3.09 10.91 51.55
C ALA A 138 4.05 11.61 50.54
N ASP A 139 3.73 11.86 49.27
CA ASP A 139 2.62 12.70 48.82
C ASP A 139 2.24 12.42 47.36
N SER A 140 0.94 12.42 47.09
CA SER A 140 0.37 12.67 45.77
C SER A 140 0.28 14.19 45.56
N SER A 141 1.02 14.71 44.60
CA SER A 141 0.85 16.07 44.08
C SER A 141 0.68 16.00 42.57
N GLY A 142 -0.50 16.39 42.11
CA GLY A 142 -0.79 16.62 40.70
C GLY A 142 -0.39 18.02 40.24
N ALA A 143 -0.94 18.35 39.07
CA ALA A 143 -0.87 19.61 38.33
C ALA A 143 0.45 19.82 37.55
N ALA A 144 0.39 19.67 36.23
CA ALA A 144 0.11 20.74 35.24
C ALA A 144 1.44 21.43 34.87
N THR A 145 1.72 21.82 33.63
CA THR A 145 0.88 22.50 32.66
C THR A 145 1.38 22.21 31.24
N SER A 146 0.49 22.34 30.27
CA SER A 146 0.84 22.58 28.88
C SER A 146 1.80 23.76 28.78
N ASP A 147 2.87 23.60 27.99
CA ASP A 147 3.54 24.72 27.37
C ASP A 147 3.52 24.48 25.85
N ALA A 148 2.83 25.37 25.18
CA ALA A 148 2.79 25.51 23.75
C ALA A 148 3.35 26.88 23.44
N GLY A 149 4.33 26.93 22.53
CA GLY A 149 4.61 28.14 21.78
C GLY A 149 6.08 28.51 21.72
N GLY A 150 6.57 28.56 20.49
CA GLY A 150 7.83 29.20 20.12
C GLY A 150 8.70 28.25 19.32
N ASN A 151 9.02 28.47 18.05
CA ASN A 151 9.09 29.71 17.28
C ASN A 151 8.91 29.33 15.80
N ASP A 152 8.59 30.29 14.92
CA ASP A 152 9.31 30.52 13.65
C ASP A 152 8.53 31.55 12.81
N ASP A 153 8.80 32.83 13.07
CA ASP A 153 8.45 33.94 12.17
C ASP A 153 9.64 34.22 11.23
N ALA A 154 9.39 33.91 9.95
CA ALA A 154 9.60 34.70 8.73
C ALA A 154 10.85 35.59 8.50
N GLY A 155 11.36 35.47 7.26
CA GLY A 155 11.99 36.58 6.50
C GLY A 155 13.09 36.08 5.55
N ALA A 156 12.82 35.71 4.29
CA ALA A 156 12.57 36.55 3.11
C ALA A 156 13.81 36.74 2.21
N GLY A 157 13.64 36.46 0.91
CA GLY A 157 14.30 37.17 -0.20
C GLY A 157 15.32 36.40 -1.04
N ALA A 158 14.95 36.02 -2.27
CA ALA A 158 15.69 36.35 -3.50
C ALA A 158 14.96 35.83 -4.75
N GLU A 159 14.76 36.74 -5.69
CA GLU A 159 14.07 36.58 -6.97
C GLU A 159 15.07 36.23 -8.08
N ALA A 160 14.62 35.48 -9.11
CA ALA A 160 15.09 35.62 -10.49
C ALA A 160 14.12 34.91 -11.45
N GLY A 161 13.57 35.66 -12.40
CA GLY A 161 12.74 35.15 -13.49
C GLY A 161 13.54 34.70 -14.71
N ALA A 162 12.91 33.88 -15.55
CA ALA A 162 13.11 33.84 -17.00
C ALA A 162 11.93 33.12 -17.67
N ALA A 163 11.54 33.62 -18.84
CA ALA A 163 10.27 33.41 -19.50
C ALA A 163 10.32 32.43 -20.69
N GLY A 164 9.18 31.74 -20.93
CA GLY A 164 8.69 31.23 -22.23
C GLY A 164 9.37 29.98 -22.82
N PRO A 165 8.67 29.15 -23.63
CA PRO A 165 7.65 29.57 -24.60
C PRO A 165 6.31 28.79 -24.57
N THR A 166 5.32 29.43 -25.20
CA THR A 166 3.92 29.05 -25.38
C THR A 166 3.72 27.92 -26.41
N ASP A 167 2.89 26.94 -26.06
CA ASP A 167 2.43 25.89 -26.98
C ASP A 167 1.25 26.37 -27.84
N ARG A 168 1.33 26.13 -29.15
CA ARG A 168 0.35 26.52 -30.17
C ARG A 168 -0.63 25.39 -30.39
N ARG A 169 -1.85 25.60 -29.92
CA ARG A 169 -3.05 24.84 -30.24
C ARG A 169 -3.42 25.03 -31.72
N ALA A 170 -3.23 24.00 -32.54
CA ALA A 170 -3.77 23.94 -33.89
C ALA A 170 -5.13 23.23 -33.87
N THR A 171 -6.17 23.97 -34.26
CA THR A 171 -7.50 23.46 -34.61
C THR A 171 -7.50 22.97 -36.06
N VAL A 172 -8.03 21.77 -36.29
CA VAL A 172 -8.39 21.24 -37.62
C VAL A 172 -9.90 21.44 -37.82
N PRO A 173 -10.35 22.08 -38.91
CA PRO A 173 -11.74 21.98 -39.36
C PRO A 173 -11.89 21.09 -40.62
N ASP A 174 -13.03 20.39 -40.65
CA ASP A 174 -13.67 19.50 -41.65
C ASP A 174 -12.81 18.48 -42.41
#